data_AF-A0A8T4T6C2-F1
#
_entry.id   AF-A0A8T4T6C2-F1
#
_cell.length_a   1.000
_cell.length_b   1.000
_cell.length_c   1.000
_cell.angle_alpha   90.00
_cell.angle_beta   90.00
_cell.angle_gamma   90.00
#
_symmetry.space_group_name_H-M   'P 1'
#
loop_
_entity.id
_entity.type
_entity.pdbx_description
1 polymer ?
#
loop_
_entity_poly.entity_id
_entity_poly.type
_entity_poly.pdbx_seq_one_letter_code
_entity_poly.pdbx_strand_id
1 'polypeptide(L)'
;MPIDDLLANLDVDKVRLKIKKNKWKSIECDIEDAENYILLEGKKYGNYSYPDMLISTRLKYFGQNWVDAHKKLRQENSFMLTIRQFADFLKLLKLGIAYNGLGNKLGGYDLDRIQDEVLMPEQREWLDASFTITRSKVFYMAFNNKIGPKDNPIPTYDQRLGENILRHQRSIDFDKWLNTKNKLGLPIKKQKGDLYFNRPSNNSVTYFGVFQYAVPRKPSNPIGYVLGNCDMSFSYPNLGVRSAKNIQWQYSL
;
A
#
# COMPACT_ATOMS: atom_id res chain seq x y z
N MET A 1 -41.70 20.04 5.06
CA MET A 1 -40.87 19.29 4.10
C MET A 1 -40.39 18.04 4.80
N PRO A 2 -40.73 16.84 4.31
CA PRO A 2 -40.32 15.56 4.91
C PRO A 2 -38.79 15.44 5.00
N ILE A 3 -38.28 14.81 6.07
CA ILE A 3 -36.83 14.59 6.27
C ILE A 3 -36.21 13.79 5.11
N ASP A 4 -36.98 12.91 4.49
CA ASP A 4 -36.50 12.05 3.41
C ASP A 4 -36.18 12.84 2.12
N ASP A 5 -36.89 13.94 1.84
CA ASP A 5 -36.63 14.82 0.70
C ASP A 5 -35.37 15.69 0.89
N LEU A 6 -35.00 15.97 2.14
CA LEU A 6 -33.76 16.66 2.50
C LEU A 6 -32.53 15.74 2.32
N LEU A 7 -32.67 14.46 2.67
CA LEU A 7 -31.59 13.47 2.54
C LEU A 7 -31.34 13.05 1.09
N ALA A 8 -32.37 13.04 0.24
CA ALA A 8 -32.23 12.77 -1.20
C ALA A 8 -31.45 13.86 -1.96
N ASN A 9 -31.47 15.10 -1.47
CA ASN A 9 -30.74 16.23 -2.05
C ASN A 9 -29.35 16.47 -1.43
N LEU A 10 -29.02 15.78 -0.33
CA LEU A 10 -27.69 15.80 0.25
C LEU A 10 -26.81 14.83 -0.54
N ASP A 11 -25.93 15.39 -1.36
CA ASP A 11 -24.79 14.66 -1.92
C ASP A 11 -23.92 14.15 -0.75
N VAL A 12 -24.21 12.92 -0.31
CA VAL A 12 -23.63 12.26 0.86
C VAL A 12 -22.11 12.27 0.78
N ASP A 13 -21.55 12.20 -0.43
CA ASP A 13 -20.12 12.24 -0.66
C ASP A 13 -19.56 13.65 -0.45
N LYS A 14 -20.25 14.71 -0.90
CA LYS A 14 -19.86 16.11 -0.57
C LYS A 14 -19.96 16.40 0.93
N VAL A 15 -21.00 15.91 1.61
CA VAL A 15 -21.16 16.10 3.06
C VAL A 15 -20.06 15.37 3.82
N ARG A 16 -19.76 14.12 3.46
CA ARG A 16 -18.63 13.36 4.01
C ARG A 16 -17.30 14.06 3.75
N LEU A 17 -17.07 14.58 2.55
CA LEU A 17 -15.86 15.34 2.20
C LEU A 17 -15.75 16.62 3.03
N LYS A 18 -16.85 17.33 3.28
CA LYS A 18 -16.86 18.57 4.07
C LYS A 18 -16.58 18.31 5.56
N ILE A 19 -17.21 17.29 6.15
CA ILE A 19 -16.93 16.84 7.52
C ILE A 19 -15.46 16.38 7.64
N LYS A 20 -14.97 15.62 6.66
CA LYS A 20 -13.56 15.20 6.60
C LYS A 20 -12.62 16.39 6.51
N LYS A 21 -12.87 17.36 5.63
CA LYS A 21 -12.03 18.57 5.50
C LYS A 21 -11.90 19.32 6.83
N ASN A 22 -12.97 19.37 7.62
CA ASN A 22 -12.91 19.98 8.96
C ASN A 22 -12.12 19.14 9.96
N LYS A 23 -12.19 17.80 9.91
CA LYS A 23 -11.32 16.90 10.70
C LYS A 23 -9.83 17.15 10.40
N TRP A 24 -9.46 17.43 9.15
CA TRP A 24 -8.05 17.57 8.75
C TRP A 24 -7.47 18.98 8.89
N LYS A 25 -8.30 20.00 9.11
CA LYS A 25 -7.85 21.41 9.25
C LYS A 25 -7.20 21.73 10.59
N SER A 26 -7.42 20.91 11.61
CA SER A 26 -6.96 21.13 12.99
C SER A 26 -5.83 20.19 13.39
N ILE A 27 -5.02 19.76 12.42
CA ILE A 27 -3.96 18.79 12.66
C ILE A 27 -2.66 19.53 12.84
N GLU A 28 -2.22 19.66 14.08
CA GLU A 28 -0.82 19.95 14.37
C GLU A 28 -0.03 18.67 14.12
N CYS A 29 0.66 18.65 12.98
CA CYS A 29 1.56 17.57 12.62
C CYS A 29 2.97 17.99 12.99
N ASP A 30 3.52 17.46 14.09
CA ASP A 30 4.90 17.71 14.54
C ASP A 30 5.97 17.03 13.63
N ILE A 31 5.60 16.66 12.40
CA ILE A 31 6.51 16.05 11.45
C ILE A 31 7.07 17.14 10.55
N GLU A 32 8.39 17.32 10.64
CA GLU A 32 9.14 18.12 9.69
C GLU A 32 8.84 17.67 8.25
N ASP A 33 8.64 18.64 7.37
CA ASP A 33 8.27 18.44 5.96
C ASP A 33 6.94 17.68 5.75
N ALA A 34 5.92 17.91 6.59
CA ALA A 34 4.61 17.24 6.50
C ALA A 34 3.96 17.36 5.11
N GLU A 35 4.24 18.43 4.35
CA GLU A 35 3.79 18.61 2.96
C GLU A 35 4.33 17.53 2.00
N ASN A 36 5.45 16.88 2.34
CA ASN A 36 6.05 15.79 1.57
C ASN A 36 5.46 14.41 1.89
N TYR A 37 4.36 14.35 2.65
CA TYR A 37 3.64 13.13 2.96
C TYR A 37 2.19 13.21 2.50
N ILE A 38 1.63 12.07 2.10
CA ILE A 38 0.21 11.86 1.86
C ILE A 38 -0.43 11.24 3.10
N LEU A 39 -1.55 11.81 3.49
CA LEU A 39 -2.40 11.26 4.50
C LEU A 39 -3.19 10.05 3.98
N LEU A 40 -3.04 8.90 4.64
CA LEU A 40 -3.89 7.73 4.45
C LEU A 40 -4.75 7.52 5.70
N GLU A 41 -6.06 7.59 5.52
CA GLU A 41 -7.05 7.32 6.57
C GLU A 41 -6.97 5.85 7.04
N GLY A 42 -6.97 5.68 8.35
CA GLY A 42 -7.02 4.41 9.06
C GLY A 42 -8.29 3.64 8.73
N LYS A 43 -8.16 2.33 8.61
CA LYS A 43 -9.27 1.45 8.24
C LYS A 43 -9.26 0.16 9.05
N LYS A 44 -10.44 -0.46 9.14
CA LYS A 44 -10.65 -1.76 9.78
C LYS A 44 -11.19 -2.78 8.77
N TYR A 45 -10.60 -3.96 8.77
CA TYR A 45 -10.86 -5.09 7.89
C TYR A 45 -10.99 -6.38 8.71
N GLY A 46 -12.17 -6.59 9.30
CA GLY A 46 -12.38 -7.67 10.29
C GLY A 46 -11.51 -7.45 11.51
N ASN A 47 -10.61 -8.40 11.79
CA ASN A 47 -9.69 -8.35 12.94
C ASN A 47 -8.37 -7.61 12.65
N TYR A 48 -8.17 -7.15 11.42
CA TYR A 48 -7.02 -6.32 11.07
C TYR A 48 -7.45 -4.86 10.97
N SER A 49 -6.65 -3.94 11.51
CA SER A 49 -6.84 -2.51 11.36
C SER A 49 -5.50 -1.80 11.38
N TYR A 50 -5.46 -0.60 10.81
CA TYR A 50 -4.32 0.29 10.91
C TYR A 50 -4.81 1.73 11.20
N PRO A 51 -4.02 2.55 11.93
CA PRO A 51 -4.40 3.91 12.29
C PRO A 51 -4.26 4.86 11.09
N ASP A 52 -4.68 6.11 11.27
CA ASP A 52 -4.32 7.18 10.34
C ASP A 52 -2.79 7.28 10.22
N MET A 53 -2.28 7.47 9.01
CA MET A 53 -0.85 7.45 8.73
C MET A 53 -0.43 8.46 7.66
N LEU A 54 0.84 8.82 7.68
CA LEU A 54 1.50 9.66 6.71
C LEU A 54 2.45 8.83 5.88
N ILE A 55 2.27 8.87 4.56
CA ILE A 55 3.01 8.08 3.58
C ILE A 55 3.88 9.03 2.77
N SER A 56 5.20 8.84 2.80
CA SER A 56 6.11 9.72 2.07
C SER A 56 5.77 9.76 0.58
N THR A 57 5.80 10.94 -0.02
CA THR A 57 5.57 11.10 -1.47
C THR A 57 6.73 10.59 -2.32
N ARG A 58 7.88 10.28 -1.72
CA ARG A 58 9.06 9.76 -2.42
C ARG A 58 9.49 8.38 -1.91
N LEU A 59 10.02 7.56 -2.80
CA LEU A 59 10.77 6.35 -2.43
C LEU A 59 12.12 6.73 -1.81
N LYS A 60 12.58 5.90 -0.87
CA LYS A 60 13.90 5.96 -0.23
C LYS A 60 14.58 4.60 -0.26
N TYR A 61 15.87 4.56 0.11
CA TYR A 61 16.63 3.32 0.32
C TYR A 61 16.70 2.38 -0.88
N PHE A 62 16.83 2.94 -2.07
CA PHE A 62 17.07 2.20 -3.30
C PHE A 62 18.26 1.24 -3.19
N GLY A 63 18.14 0.06 -3.79
CA GLY A 63 19.20 -0.95 -3.81
C GLY A 63 19.35 -1.74 -2.50
N GLN A 64 18.61 -1.40 -1.45
CA GLN A 64 18.63 -2.16 -0.20
C GLN A 64 17.79 -3.44 -0.32
N ASN A 65 18.23 -4.50 0.36
CA ASN A 65 17.40 -5.69 0.53
C ASN A 65 16.26 -5.40 1.52
N TRP A 66 15.29 -6.32 1.59
CA TRP A 66 14.07 -6.12 2.39
C TRP A 66 14.36 -5.92 3.89
N VAL A 67 15.33 -6.66 4.43
CA VAL A 67 15.72 -6.62 5.84
C VAL A 67 16.39 -5.27 6.19
N ASP A 68 17.32 -4.82 5.35
CA ASP A 68 18.04 -3.55 5.56
C ASP A 68 17.14 -2.34 5.38
N ALA A 69 16.17 -2.41 4.46
CA ALA A 69 15.12 -1.40 4.32
C ALA A 69 14.30 -1.24 5.62
N HIS A 70 13.90 -2.34 6.26
CA HIS A 70 13.22 -2.29 7.56
C HIS A 70 14.09 -1.67 8.67
N LYS A 71 15.40 -1.97 8.71
CA LYS A 71 16.32 -1.37 9.70
C LYS A 71 16.41 0.14 9.52
N LYS A 72 16.60 0.60 8.28
CA LYS A 72 16.69 2.03 7.95
C LYS A 72 15.41 2.78 8.29
N LEU A 73 14.25 2.25 7.93
CA LEU A 73 12.96 2.85 8.27
C LEU A 73 12.76 2.96 9.79
N ARG A 74 13.18 1.95 10.56
CA ARG A 74 13.07 1.99 12.01
C ARG A 74 13.92 3.08 12.64
N GLN A 75 15.11 3.34 12.12
CA GLN A 75 15.97 4.45 12.57
C GLN A 75 15.26 5.81 12.43
N GLU A 76 14.36 5.94 11.46
CA GLU A 76 13.53 7.13 11.22
C GLU A 76 12.13 7.06 11.89
N ASN A 77 11.93 6.16 12.86
CA ASN A 77 10.63 5.88 13.47
C ASN A 77 9.50 5.66 12.43
N SER A 78 9.83 4.96 11.35
CA SER A 78 8.98 4.73 10.19
C SER A 78 8.85 3.23 9.91
N PHE A 79 7.93 2.87 9.01
CA PHE A 79 7.71 1.49 8.59
C PHE A 79 7.33 1.38 7.11
N MET A 80 7.38 0.16 6.59
CA MET A 80 7.04 -0.19 5.21
C MET A 80 5.54 -0.53 5.13
N LEU A 81 4.89 -0.16 4.03
CA LEU A 81 3.47 -0.46 3.85
C LEU A 81 3.23 -1.96 3.66
N THR A 82 2.25 -2.51 4.37
CA THR A 82 1.71 -3.85 4.06
C THR A 82 0.99 -3.83 2.71
N ILE A 83 0.78 -5.01 2.11
CA ILE A 83 0.04 -5.14 0.83
C ILE A 83 -1.34 -4.47 0.91
N ARG A 84 -2.04 -4.61 2.04
CA ARG A 84 -3.34 -3.96 2.26
C ARG A 84 -3.22 -2.43 2.26
N GLN A 85 -2.33 -1.87 3.07
CA GLN A 85 -2.16 -0.42 3.18
C GLN A 85 -1.74 0.17 1.82
N PHE A 86 -0.79 -0.47 1.13
CA PHE A 86 -0.34 -0.06 -0.19
C PHE A 86 -1.47 -0.07 -1.23
N ALA A 87 -2.30 -1.12 -1.26
CA ALA A 87 -3.44 -1.17 -2.16
C ALA A 87 -4.53 -0.13 -1.84
N ASP A 88 -4.60 0.36 -0.60
CA ASP A 88 -5.51 1.45 -0.22
C ASP A 88 -4.92 2.82 -0.56
N PHE A 89 -3.60 2.97 -0.45
CA PHE A 89 -2.84 4.13 -0.94
C PHE A 89 -2.96 4.31 -2.46
N LEU A 90 -2.73 3.26 -3.25
CA LEU A 90 -2.93 3.29 -4.71
C LEU A 90 -4.37 3.70 -5.09
N LYS A 91 -5.36 3.18 -4.37
CA LYS A 91 -6.76 3.55 -4.58
C LYS A 91 -7.01 5.03 -4.25
N LEU A 92 -6.38 5.56 -3.21
CA LEU A 92 -6.48 6.97 -2.84
C LEU A 92 -5.92 7.88 -3.95
N LEU A 93 -4.74 7.56 -4.48
CA LEU A 93 -4.10 8.28 -5.59
C LEU A 93 -5.01 8.27 -6.83
N LYS A 94 -5.45 7.09 -7.26
CA LYS A 94 -6.29 6.92 -8.46
C LYS A 94 -7.63 7.68 -8.37
N LEU A 95 -8.17 7.87 -7.17
CA LEU A 95 -9.41 8.62 -6.97
C LEU A 95 -9.22 10.15 -7.00
N GLY A 96 -7.98 10.65 -6.96
CA GLY A 96 -7.70 12.09 -6.99
C GLY A 96 -8.18 12.87 -5.76
N ILE A 97 -8.25 12.19 -4.61
CA ILE A 97 -8.77 12.74 -3.34
C ILE A 97 -7.73 12.73 -2.21
N ALA A 98 -6.44 12.64 -2.54
CA ALA A 98 -5.38 12.66 -1.53
C ALA A 98 -5.16 14.06 -0.96
N TYR A 99 -4.76 14.09 0.32
CA TYR A 99 -4.37 15.29 1.05
C TYR A 99 -2.95 15.10 1.55
N ASN A 100 -2.18 16.18 1.64
CA ASN A 100 -0.86 16.13 2.24
C ASN A 100 -0.93 16.13 3.78
N GLY A 101 0.22 16.02 4.46
CA GLY A 101 0.29 16.01 5.92
C GLY A 101 -0.15 17.32 6.59
N LEU A 102 -0.24 18.41 5.84
CA LEU A 102 -0.80 19.70 6.29
C LEU A 102 -2.32 19.81 6.06
N GLY A 103 -2.97 18.73 5.59
CA GLY A 103 -4.41 18.73 5.30
C GLY A 103 -4.80 19.47 4.02
N ASN A 104 -3.84 19.87 3.18
CA ASN A 104 -4.10 20.49 1.89
C ASN A 104 -4.38 19.43 0.83
N LYS A 105 -5.42 19.64 0.01
CA LYS A 105 -5.72 18.73 -1.10
C LYS A 105 -4.59 18.83 -2.13
N LEU A 106 -4.07 17.68 -2.58
CA LEU A 106 -3.08 17.66 -3.65
C LEU A 106 -3.70 18.06 -4.99
N GLY A 107 -2.95 18.83 -5.79
CA GLY A 107 -3.31 19.17 -7.15
C GLY A 107 -3.18 17.98 -8.10
N GLY A 108 -3.78 18.08 -9.29
CA GLY A 108 -3.70 17.02 -10.31
C GLY A 108 -2.25 16.67 -10.67
N TYR A 109 -1.41 17.70 -10.89
CA TYR A 109 0.01 17.51 -11.20
C TYR A 109 0.78 16.72 -10.12
N ASP A 110 0.58 17.04 -8.84
CA ASP A 110 1.26 16.32 -7.76
C ASP A 110 0.80 14.86 -7.65
N LEU A 111 -0.50 14.63 -7.82
CA LEU A 111 -1.08 13.30 -7.82
C LEU A 111 -0.53 12.45 -8.97
N ASP A 112 -0.54 13.01 -10.18
CA ASP A 112 -0.03 12.36 -11.38
C ASP A 112 1.46 12.03 -11.21
N ARG A 113 2.27 12.99 -10.74
CA ARG A 113 3.69 12.77 -10.46
C ARG A 113 3.94 11.63 -9.47
N ILE A 114 3.20 11.59 -8.36
CA ILE A 114 3.36 10.56 -7.32
C ILE A 114 2.86 9.20 -7.83
N GLN A 115 1.75 9.19 -8.56
CA GLN A 115 1.23 8.00 -9.17
C GLN A 115 2.22 7.45 -10.20
N ASP A 116 2.74 8.29 -11.08
CA ASP A 116 3.75 7.91 -12.06
C ASP A 116 4.99 7.35 -11.37
N GLU A 117 5.50 7.99 -10.32
CA GLU A 117 6.64 7.47 -9.54
C GLU A 117 6.39 6.03 -9.05
N VAL A 118 5.20 5.75 -8.51
CA VAL A 118 4.82 4.39 -8.05
C VAL A 118 4.60 3.41 -9.21
N LEU A 119 4.15 3.91 -10.37
CA LEU A 119 3.77 3.13 -11.54
C LEU A 119 4.84 3.15 -12.66
N MET A 120 6.04 3.67 -12.39
CA MET A 120 7.13 3.73 -13.36
C MET A 120 7.85 2.37 -13.45
N PRO A 121 8.18 1.86 -14.66
CA PRO A 121 8.89 0.59 -14.82
C PRO A 121 10.25 0.53 -14.12
N GLU A 122 10.95 1.67 -14.06
CA GLU A 122 12.23 1.80 -13.38
C GLU A 122 12.09 1.98 -11.88
N GLN A 123 10.89 1.90 -11.31
CA GLN A 123 10.66 2.02 -9.88
C GLN A 123 9.89 0.82 -9.34
N ARG A 124 10.40 0.27 -8.25
CA ARG A 124 9.77 -0.83 -7.54
C ARG A 124 9.78 -0.51 -6.06
N GLU A 125 8.78 -1.03 -5.35
CA GLU A 125 8.58 -0.75 -3.94
C GLU A 125 8.51 -2.06 -3.16
N TRP A 126 9.32 -2.17 -2.10
CA TRP A 126 9.19 -3.21 -1.11
C TRP A 126 7.88 -3.06 -0.33
N LEU A 127 7.20 -4.19 -0.07
CA LEU A 127 6.01 -4.24 0.78
C LEU A 127 6.27 -5.11 2.02
N ASP A 128 5.65 -4.75 3.13
CA ASP A 128 5.79 -5.42 4.42
C ASP A 128 4.95 -6.70 4.45
N ALA A 129 5.43 -7.72 3.74
CA ALA A 129 4.87 -9.05 3.72
C ALA A 129 5.95 -10.08 3.39
N SER A 130 6.12 -11.06 4.30
CA SER A 130 6.90 -12.27 4.06
C SER A 130 6.00 -13.51 4.11
N PHE A 131 6.39 -14.57 3.41
CA PHE A 131 5.60 -15.78 3.28
C PHE A 131 6.40 -17.01 3.66
N THR A 132 5.74 -17.89 4.41
CA THR A 132 6.24 -19.23 4.73
C THR A 132 5.23 -20.27 4.27
N ILE A 133 5.73 -21.42 3.85
CA ILE A 133 4.93 -22.54 3.40
C ILE A 133 5.35 -23.76 4.22
N THR A 134 4.42 -24.34 4.97
CA THR A 134 4.69 -25.54 5.75
C THR A 134 4.83 -26.77 4.86
N ARG A 135 5.35 -27.88 5.41
CA ARG A 135 5.41 -29.18 4.71
C ARG A 135 4.05 -29.64 4.17
N SER A 136 2.97 -29.29 4.88
CA SER A 136 1.58 -29.58 4.49
C SER A 136 0.99 -28.58 3.50
N LYS A 137 1.82 -27.73 2.86
CA LYS A 137 1.42 -26.70 1.89
C LYS A 137 0.44 -25.66 2.47
N VAL A 138 0.53 -25.41 3.78
CA VAL A 138 -0.22 -24.32 4.41
C VAL A 138 0.60 -23.05 4.28
N PHE A 139 -0.02 -22.02 3.70
CA PHE A 139 0.61 -20.72 3.48
C PHE A 139 0.34 -19.80 4.66
N TYR A 140 1.37 -19.09 5.08
CA TYR A 140 1.32 -18.07 6.11
C TYR A 140 1.87 -16.76 5.55
N MET A 141 1.35 -15.65 6.03
CA MET A 141 1.83 -14.32 5.71
C MET A 141 2.15 -13.57 7.01
N ALA A 142 3.41 -13.17 7.12
CA ALA A 142 3.95 -12.39 8.21
C ALA A 142 4.06 -10.92 7.78
N PHE A 143 3.52 -10.00 8.57
CA PHE A 143 3.44 -8.57 8.23
C PHE A 143 3.37 -7.67 9.48
N ASN A 144 3.45 -6.35 9.27
CA ASN A 144 3.75 -5.36 10.32
C ASN A 144 5.04 -5.78 11.06
N ASN A 145 6.09 -6.06 10.29
CA ASN A 145 7.34 -6.56 10.82
C ASN A 145 8.05 -5.44 11.60
N LYS A 146 8.47 -5.77 12.82
CA LYS A 146 9.34 -4.91 13.65
C LYS A 146 10.73 -5.50 13.62
N ILE A 147 11.76 -4.67 13.75
CA ILE A 147 13.10 -5.22 13.95
C ILE A 147 13.21 -5.77 15.38
N GLY A 148 13.66 -7.01 15.51
CA GLY A 148 13.89 -7.70 16.77
C GLY A 148 15.32 -7.55 17.29
N PRO A 149 15.66 -8.27 18.38
CA PRO A 149 17.05 -8.45 18.78
C PRO A 149 17.88 -9.05 17.63
N LYS A 150 19.12 -8.59 17.45
CA LYS A 150 20.03 -8.99 16.35
C LYS A 150 19.58 -8.53 14.96
N ASP A 151 18.83 -7.43 14.87
CA ASP A 151 18.47 -6.78 13.61
C ASP A 151 17.63 -7.62 12.64
N ASN A 152 16.92 -8.63 13.14
CA ASN A 152 16.07 -9.50 12.33
C ASN A 152 14.61 -9.02 12.36
N PRO A 153 13.88 -9.01 11.23
CA PRO A 153 12.45 -8.76 11.21
C PRO A 153 11.69 -9.82 12.02
N ILE A 154 10.87 -9.37 12.97
CA ILE A 154 9.93 -10.17 13.76
C ILE A 154 8.52 -9.72 13.39
N PRO A 155 7.66 -10.61 12.87
CA PRO A 155 6.31 -10.25 12.51
C PRO A 155 5.47 -9.93 13.74
N THR A 156 4.70 -8.84 13.66
CA THR A 156 3.64 -8.58 14.67
C THR A 156 2.43 -9.48 14.42
N TYR A 157 2.13 -9.76 13.15
CA TYR A 157 1.05 -10.65 12.76
C TYR A 157 1.59 -11.76 11.88
N ASP A 158 1.14 -12.97 12.17
CA ASP A 158 1.29 -14.14 11.31
C ASP A 158 -0.09 -14.73 11.04
N GLN A 159 -0.54 -14.65 9.79
CA GLN A 159 -1.87 -15.11 9.40
C GLN A 159 -1.79 -16.23 8.37
N ARG A 160 -2.45 -17.35 8.71
CA ARG A 160 -2.75 -18.41 7.75
C ARG A 160 -3.56 -17.84 6.59
N LEU A 161 -3.06 -18.03 5.37
CA LEU A 161 -3.79 -17.68 4.15
C LEU A 161 -4.85 -18.74 3.90
N GLY A 162 -6.11 -18.31 3.89
CA GLY A 162 -7.25 -19.19 3.61
C GLY A 162 -7.30 -19.67 2.16
N GLU A 163 -8.32 -20.46 1.83
CA GLU A 163 -8.49 -21.00 0.47
C GLU A 163 -8.82 -19.93 -0.57
N ASN A 164 -9.36 -18.79 -0.13
CA ASN A 164 -9.78 -17.66 -0.97
C ASN A 164 -8.62 -16.73 -1.40
N ILE A 165 -7.40 -17.25 -1.54
CA ILE A 165 -6.30 -16.52 -2.20
C ILE A 165 -6.09 -17.06 -3.60
N LEU A 166 -5.68 -16.19 -4.53
CA LEU A 166 -5.25 -16.64 -5.83
C LEU A 166 -3.97 -17.49 -5.68
N ARG A 167 -4.06 -18.81 -5.89
CA ARG A 167 -2.93 -19.75 -5.67
C ARG A 167 -1.98 -19.92 -6.85
N HIS A 168 -2.29 -19.33 -7.98
CA HIS A 168 -1.51 -19.47 -9.21
C HIS A 168 -1.07 -18.12 -9.73
N GLN A 169 0.15 -18.08 -10.22
CA GLN A 169 0.69 -16.94 -10.93
C GLN A 169 -0.11 -16.69 -12.21
N ARG A 170 -0.52 -15.44 -12.44
CA ARG A 170 -1.31 -15.02 -13.61
C ARG A 170 -1.50 -13.51 -13.64
N SER A 171 -1.89 -12.99 -14.80
CA SER A 171 -2.41 -11.64 -14.92
C SER A 171 -3.84 -11.54 -14.39
N ILE A 172 -4.14 -10.46 -13.66
CA ILE A 172 -5.42 -10.03 -13.11
C ILE A 172 -5.65 -8.56 -13.44
N ASP A 173 -6.88 -8.10 -13.30
CA ASP A 173 -7.25 -6.70 -13.52
C ASP A 173 -6.82 -5.84 -12.32
N PHE A 174 -6.00 -4.81 -12.56
CA PHE A 174 -5.45 -3.93 -11.53
C PHE A 174 -6.56 -3.20 -10.76
N ASP A 175 -7.51 -2.59 -11.46
CA ASP A 175 -8.59 -1.82 -10.85
C ASP A 175 -9.53 -2.70 -10.03
N LYS A 176 -9.81 -3.89 -10.54
CA LYS A 176 -10.62 -4.85 -9.84
C LYS A 176 -9.88 -5.46 -8.65
N TRP A 177 -8.56 -5.62 -8.71
CA TRP A 177 -7.77 -5.97 -7.52
C TRP A 177 -7.92 -4.90 -6.42
N LEU A 178 -7.75 -3.62 -6.76
CA LEU A 178 -7.91 -2.51 -5.81
C LEU A 178 -9.29 -2.51 -5.12
N ASN A 179 -10.31 -3.03 -5.80
CA ASN A 179 -11.69 -3.08 -5.32
C ASN A 179 -12.13 -4.40 -4.68
N THR A 180 -11.49 -5.54 -4.98
CA THR A 180 -11.98 -6.87 -4.58
C THR A 180 -11.03 -7.70 -3.73
N LYS A 181 -9.85 -7.18 -3.34
CA LYS A 181 -8.84 -7.87 -2.51
C LYS A 181 -9.34 -8.35 -1.13
N ASN A 182 -8.75 -9.43 -0.60
CA ASN A 182 -9.06 -9.97 0.74
C ASN A 182 -8.56 -9.04 1.86
N LYS A 183 -8.90 -9.30 3.13
CA LYS A 183 -8.48 -8.47 4.28
C LYS A 183 -6.97 -8.14 4.33
N LEU A 184 -6.12 -9.01 3.79
CA LEU A 184 -4.65 -8.86 3.75
C LEU A 184 -4.13 -8.11 2.51
N GLY A 185 -5.02 -7.67 1.60
CA GLY A 185 -4.66 -6.97 0.36
C GLY A 185 -4.38 -7.89 -0.83
N LEU A 186 -4.47 -9.21 -0.65
CA LEU A 186 -4.19 -10.18 -1.71
C LEU A 186 -5.39 -10.34 -2.67
N PRO A 187 -5.14 -10.64 -3.96
CA PRO A 187 -6.19 -10.96 -4.93
C PRO A 187 -6.98 -12.24 -4.56
N ILE A 188 -8.29 -12.23 -4.77
CA ILE A 188 -9.21 -13.35 -4.41
C ILE A 188 -9.87 -14.07 -5.58
N LYS A 189 -9.94 -13.46 -6.77
CA LYS A 189 -10.73 -13.97 -7.90
C LYS A 189 -9.89 -14.06 -9.16
N LYS A 190 -10.23 -15.04 -9.99
CA LYS A 190 -9.64 -15.23 -11.32
C LYS A 190 -10.20 -14.20 -12.29
N GLN A 191 -9.34 -13.38 -12.86
CA GLN A 191 -9.69 -12.34 -13.84
C GLN A 191 -8.49 -12.15 -14.75
N LYS A 192 -8.68 -11.68 -15.98
CA LYS A 192 -7.59 -11.36 -16.91
C LYS A 192 -7.41 -9.84 -16.91
N GLY A 193 -6.18 -9.37 -16.85
CA GLY A 193 -5.88 -7.94 -16.88
C GLY A 193 -4.39 -7.65 -17.01
N ASP A 194 -3.98 -6.50 -16.52
CA ASP A 194 -2.67 -5.85 -16.64
C ASP A 194 -1.75 -6.03 -15.41
N LEU A 195 -2.27 -6.47 -14.27
CA LEU A 195 -1.51 -6.78 -13.08
C LEU A 195 -1.11 -8.27 -13.05
N TYR A 196 0.16 -8.56 -13.24
CA TYR A 196 0.72 -9.88 -13.08
C TYR A 196 1.01 -10.19 -11.60
N PHE A 197 0.25 -11.12 -11.06
CA PHE A 197 0.40 -11.58 -9.68
C PHE A 197 1.33 -12.80 -9.64
N ASN A 198 2.44 -12.70 -8.91
CA ASN A 198 3.25 -13.86 -8.54
C ASN A 198 2.69 -14.47 -7.26
N ARG A 199 2.38 -15.77 -7.30
CA ARG A 199 1.93 -16.46 -6.10
C ARG A 199 3.01 -16.41 -5.00
N PRO A 200 2.61 -16.42 -3.72
CA PRO A 200 3.55 -16.58 -2.61
C PRO A 200 4.43 -17.83 -2.77
N SER A 201 5.69 -17.70 -2.37
CA SER A 201 6.69 -18.76 -2.30
C SER A 201 7.23 -18.91 -0.88
N ASN A 202 7.83 -20.05 -0.55
CA ASN A 202 8.43 -20.25 0.76
C ASN A 202 9.62 -19.32 0.95
N ASN A 203 9.75 -18.69 2.11
CA ASN A 203 10.83 -17.76 2.47
C ASN A 203 10.96 -16.58 1.49
N SER A 204 9.83 -16.07 1.00
CA SER A 204 9.83 -14.93 0.07
C SER A 204 9.16 -13.70 0.65
N VAL A 205 9.50 -12.54 0.12
CA VAL A 205 8.93 -11.23 0.46
C VAL A 205 8.31 -10.56 -0.75
N THR A 206 7.30 -9.71 -0.51
CA THR A 206 6.57 -9.02 -1.57
C THR A 206 7.23 -7.71 -1.99
N TYR A 207 7.20 -7.47 -3.29
CA TYR A 207 7.37 -6.13 -3.87
C TYR A 207 6.23 -5.82 -4.82
N PHE A 208 6.02 -4.53 -5.09
CA PHE A 208 5.24 -4.05 -6.22
C PHE A 208 6.16 -3.40 -7.24
N GLY A 209 5.85 -3.52 -8.51
CA GLY A 209 6.61 -2.85 -9.55
C GLY A 209 5.88 -2.83 -10.87
N VAL A 210 6.46 -2.11 -11.82
CA VAL A 210 5.95 -2.06 -13.18
C VAL A 210 6.97 -2.69 -14.11
N PHE A 211 6.47 -3.43 -15.09
CA PHE A 211 7.30 -4.03 -16.11
C PHE A 211 6.86 -3.53 -17.46
N GLN A 212 7.78 -2.86 -18.13
CA GLN A 212 7.70 -2.62 -19.56
C GLN A 212 8.26 -3.86 -20.26
N TYR A 213 7.47 -4.94 -20.33
CA TYR A 213 7.82 -6.07 -21.18
C TYR A 213 7.01 -6.02 -22.46
N ALA A 214 7.73 -6.03 -23.58
CA ALA A 214 7.29 -6.49 -24.88
C ALA A 214 6.82 -7.95 -24.76
N VAL A 215 5.66 -8.19 -24.16
CA VAL A 215 5.00 -9.49 -24.22
C VAL A 215 4.36 -9.55 -25.61
N PRO A 216 4.83 -10.38 -26.54
CA PRO A 216 4.21 -10.47 -27.85
C PRO A 216 2.88 -11.18 -27.64
N ARG A 217 1.77 -10.43 -27.64
CA ARG A 217 0.46 -10.90 -28.15
C ARG A 217 -0.69 -9.90 -28.15
N LYS A 218 -0.56 -8.68 -27.64
CA LYS A 218 -1.49 -7.58 -28.02
C LYS A 218 -0.77 -6.22 -27.99
N PRO A 219 -0.66 -5.51 -29.13
CA PRO A 219 0.03 -4.22 -29.24
C PRO A 219 -0.66 -3.04 -28.53
N SER A 220 -1.71 -3.27 -27.74
CA SER A 220 -2.56 -2.21 -27.19
C SER A 220 -2.36 -1.91 -25.70
N ASN A 221 -1.38 -2.52 -25.01
CA ASN A 221 -1.02 -2.13 -23.64
C ASN A 221 0.48 -2.35 -23.38
N PRO A 222 1.32 -1.30 -23.42
CA PRO A 222 2.78 -1.44 -23.29
C PRO A 222 3.28 -1.56 -21.85
N ILE A 223 2.41 -1.40 -20.84
CA ILE A 223 2.77 -1.36 -19.42
C ILE A 223 1.96 -2.40 -18.65
N GLY A 224 2.64 -3.28 -17.91
CA GLY A 224 2.02 -4.22 -17.00
C GLY A 224 2.50 -4.01 -15.56
N TYR A 225 1.62 -4.22 -14.58
CA TYR A 225 1.96 -4.16 -13.16
C TYR A 225 2.40 -5.54 -12.65
N VAL A 226 3.20 -5.60 -11.60
CA VAL A 226 3.55 -6.85 -10.91
C VAL A 226 3.39 -6.69 -9.41
N LEU A 227 2.63 -7.60 -8.82
CA LEU A 227 2.67 -7.87 -7.38
C LEU A 227 3.49 -9.16 -7.21
N GLY A 228 4.78 -8.97 -6.94
CA GLY A 228 5.83 -9.97 -7.05
C GLY A 228 6.25 -10.54 -5.70
N ASN A 229 6.91 -11.70 -5.71
CA ASN A 229 7.64 -12.22 -4.55
C ASN A 229 9.06 -12.60 -4.96
N CYS A 230 10.02 -12.43 -4.05
CA CYS A 230 11.43 -12.80 -4.24
C CYS A 230 12.10 -13.15 -2.90
N ASP A 231 13.36 -13.58 -2.94
CA ASP A 231 14.13 -13.87 -1.73
C ASP A 231 14.37 -12.59 -0.90
N MET A 232 14.45 -12.72 0.42
CA MET A 232 14.71 -11.59 1.33
C MET A 232 16.07 -10.92 1.11
N SER A 233 17.06 -11.66 0.62
CA SER A 233 18.39 -11.14 0.29
C SER A 233 18.43 -10.44 -1.08
N PHE A 234 17.33 -10.47 -1.85
CA PHE A 234 17.28 -9.84 -3.16
C PHE A 234 17.49 -8.33 -3.00
N SER A 235 18.41 -7.77 -3.77
CA SER A 235 18.67 -6.33 -3.85
C SER A 235 18.60 -5.91 -5.31
N TYR A 236 17.86 -4.85 -5.61
CA TYR A 236 17.74 -4.33 -6.97
C TYR A 236 17.85 -2.81 -6.95
N PRO A 237 18.66 -2.18 -7.82
CA PRO A 237 18.90 -0.73 -7.75
C PRO A 237 17.63 0.12 -7.77
N ASN A 238 16.60 -0.34 -8.48
CA ASN A 238 15.33 0.38 -8.62
C ASN A 238 14.32 0.06 -7.52
N LEU A 239 14.65 -0.86 -6.63
CA LEU A 239 13.77 -1.30 -5.55
C LEU A 239 14.05 -0.45 -4.32
N GLY A 240 13.09 0.41 -3.99
CA GLY A 240 13.11 1.28 -2.82
C GLY A 240 11.96 0.97 -1.87
N VAL A 241 11.72 1.87 -0.94
CA VAL A 241 10.59 1.77 -0.01
C VAL A 241 10.02 3.15 0.31
N ARG A 242 8.71 3.20 0.47
CA ARG A 242 8.01 4.37 0.97
C ARG A 242 7.92 4.32 2.48
N SER A 243 8.41 5.38 3.12
CA SER A 243 8.29 5.53 4.57
C SER A 243 6.86 5.86 4.96
N ALA A 244 6.30 5.10 5.90
CA ALA A 244 5.04 5.40 6.56
C ALA A 244 5.25 5.68 8.06
N LYS A 245 4.51 6.65 8.59
CA LYS A 245 4.51 7.03 10.01
C LYS A 245 3.08 7.04 10.53
N ASN A 246 2.88 6.55 11.75
CA ASN A 246 1.57 6.68 12.41
C ASN A 246 1.35 8.13 12.83
N ILE A 247 0.12 8.62 12.73
CA ILE A 247 -0.24 9.92 13.29
C ILE A 247 -0.55 9.72 14.78
N GLN A 248 0.27 10.32 15.64
CA GLN A 248 -0.10 10.53 17.03
C GLN A 248 -0.84 11.85 17.12
N TRP A 249 -2.15 11.77 17.36
CA TRP A 249 -2.98 12.94 17.57
C TRP A 249 -2.63 13.55 18.94
N GLN A 250 -2.03 14.73 18.94
CA GLN A 250 -2.06 15.58 20.13
C GLN A 250 -3.40 16.30 20.10
N TYR A 251 -4.32 15.88 20.97
CA TYR A 251 -5.52 16.66 21.21
C TYR A 251 -5.13 17.83 22.12
N SER A 252 -5.08 19.04 21.56
CA SER A 252 -5.15 20.25 22.38
C SER A 252 -6.55 20.28 23.00
N LEU A 253 -6.64 19.95 24.30
CA LEU A 253 -7.85 20.11 25.11
C LEU A 253 -8.21 21.58 25.28
#